data_AF-A0A484DFS5-F1
#
_entry.id   AF-A0A484DFS5-F1
#
_cell.length_a   1.000
_cell.length_b   1.000
_cell.length_c   1.000
_cell.angle_alpha   90.00
_cell.angle_beta   90.00
_cell.angle_gamma   90.00
#
_symmetry.space_group_name_H-M   'P 1'
#
loop_
_entity.id
_entity.type
_entity.pdbx_description
1 polymer ?
#
loop_
_entity_poly.entity_id
_entity_poly.type
_entity_poly.pdbx_seq_one_letter_code
_entity_poly.pdbx_strand_id
1 'polypeptide(L)'
;MFPDIIKFIPLSHRFLLKTENLSLPLCFDVTGDVRLKLLHHPNRELSVNGELDTVTNGGFRRIVIHFKTDLYVEVDTNVITVREGQTLTRHTGQALITAGSLIVIRRNKEIDVAAGDTRMVIYIHEKDGVEFLWPVLRQQPLDNNVTGIITLKPAVYEEVQQTPSTKLKIKDQEIDVTRVNAVDYSIVSPPTLDCWLTSAESVLQRRLDDFIVTQL
;
A
#
# COMPACT_ATOMS: atom_id res chain seq x y z
N MET A 1 -42.45 14.48 -6.94
CA MET A 1 -41.73 13.26 -6.49
C MET A 1 -40.43 13.24 -7.27
N PHE A 2 -39.37 13.80 -6.68
CA PHE A 2 -38.04 13.74 -7.28
C PHE A 2 -37.47 12.35 -7.00
N PRO A 3 -36.86 11.67 -7.98
CA PRO A 3 -36.21 10.40 -7.71
C PRO A 3 -35.01 10.67 -6.80
N ASP A 4 -34.95 9.97 -5.67
CA ASP A 4 -33.76 9.94 -4.83
C ASP A 4 -32.58 9.47 -5.70
N ILE A 5 -31.69 10.39 -6.02
CA ILE A 5 -30.40 10.07 -6.61
C ILE A 5 -29.66 9.29 -5.53
N ILE A 6 -29.63 7.96 -5.67
CA ILE A 6 -28.75 7.11 -4.87
C ILE A 6 -27.33 7.61 -5.15
N LYS A 7 -26.80 8.41 -4.23
CA LYS A 7 -25.42 8.88 -4.28
C LYS A 7 -24.53 7.65 -4.10
N PHE A 8 -24.11 7.06 -5.22
CA PHE A 8 -23.08 6.04 -5.22
C PHE A 8 -21.83 6.68 -4.61
N ILE A 9 -21.50 6.29 -3.39
CA ILE A 9 -20.21 6.65 -2.80
C ILE A 9 -19.21 5.76 -3.53
N PRO A 10 -18.28 6.33 -4.33
CA PRO A 10 -17.30 5.52 -5.02
C PRO A 10 -16.46 4.78 -3.97
N LEU A 11 -16.22 3.49 -4.22
CA LEU A 11 -15.30 2.69 -3.42
C LEU A 11 -13.98 3.45 -3.28
N SER A 12 -13.52 3.60 -2.05
CA SER A 12 -12.35 4.41 -1.71
C SER A 12 -11.48 3.71 -0.67
N HIS A 13 -10.17 3.76 -0.86
CA HIS A 13 -9.17 3.21 0.03
C HIS A 13 -8.26 4.34 0.52
N ARG A 14 -8.27 4.59 1.82
CA ARG A 14 -7.44 5.61 2.45
C ARG A 14 -6.05 5.10 2.76
N PHE A 15 -5.06 5.77 2.21
CA PHE A 15 -3.64 5.56 2.50
C PHE A 15 -3.12 6.60 3.48
N LEU A 16 -2.13 6.20 4.27
CA LEU A 16 -1.45 7.06 5.25
C LEU A 16 0.03 7.18 4.87
N LEU A 17 0.52 8.43 4.88
CA LEU A 17 1.94 8.75 4.77
C LEU A 17 2.41 9.40 6.08
N LYS A 18 3.23 8.68 6.83
CA LYS A 18 3.75 9.10 8.14
C LYS A 18 4.73 10.26 8.01
N THR A 19 4.87 11.05 9.07
CA THR A 19 5.91 12.07 9.24
C THR A 19 6.99 11.54 10.19
N GLU A 20 8.17 12.18 10.22
CA GLU A 20 9.22 11.84 11.20
C GLU A 20 9.07 12.59 12.53
N ASN A 21 8.44 13.78 12.53
CA ASN A 21 8.52 14.75 13.62
C ASN A 21 7.26 14.86 14.50
N LEU A 22 6.53 13.76 14.73
CA LEU A 22 5.26 13.72 15.49
C LEU A 22 4.12 14.60 14.92
N SER A 23 4.35 15.29 13.80
CA SER A 23 3.31 16.01 13.07
C SER A 23 2.25 15.05 12.54
N LEU A 24 1.04 15.55 12.27
CA LEU A 24 -0.03 14.70 11.72
C LEU A 24 0.41 14.07 10.39
N PRO A 25 0.17 12.76 10.17
CA PRO A 25 0.41 12.14 8.88
C PRO A 25 -0.46 12.79 7.80
N LEU A 26 -0.01 12.68 6.55
CA LEU A 26 -0.87 12.96 5.40
C LEU A 26 -1.71 11.72 5.10
N CYS A 27 -2.94 11.91 4.66
CA CYS A 27 -3.77 10.84 4.11
C CYS A 27 -4.37 11.26 2.78
N PHE A 28 -4.56 10.27 1.92
CA PHE A 28 -5.17 10.44 0.61
C PHE A 28 -5.98 9.20 0.25
N ASP A 29 -7.00 9.43 -0.57
CA ASP A 29 -7.95 8.41 -0.96
C ASP A 29 -7.66 7.97 -2.41
N VAL A 30 -7.65 6.66 -2.64
CA VAL A 30 -7.60 6.05 -3.98
C VAL A 30 -8.95 5.43 -4.26
N THR A 31 -9.61 5.86 -5.33
CA THR A 31 -10.98 5.43 -5.65
C THR A 31 -11.02 4.41 -6.78
N GLY A 32 -11.92 3.44 -6.68
CA GLY A 32 -12.21 2.45 -7.71
C GLY A 32 -11.45 1.13 -7.55
N ASP A 33 -11.75 0.19 -8.46
CA ASP A 33 -11.08 -1.11 -8.54
C ASP A 33 -9.77 -0.96 -9.32
N VAL A 34 -8.71 -0.53 -8.64
CA VAL A 34 -7.40 -0.26 -9.25
C VAL A 34 -6.35 -1.26 -8.79
N ARG A 35 -5.42 -1.57 -9.69
CA ARG A 35 -4.18 -2.29 -9.38
C ARG A 35 -3.07 -1.28 -9.21
N LEU A 36 -2.35 -1.37 -8.11
CA LEU A 36 -1.33 -0.41 -7.72
C LEU A 36 0.06 -1.04 -7.76
N LYS A 37 1.02 -0.30 -8.32
CA LYS A 37 2.45 -0.55 -8.18
C LYS A 37 2.86 -0.22 -6.74
N LEU A 38 3.06 -1.26 -5.96
CA LEU A 38 3.47 -1.14 -4.56
C LEU A 38 4.96 -0.84 -4.49
N LEU A 39 5.77 -1.64 -5.19
CA LEU A 39 7.22 -1.48 -5.26
C LEU A 39 7.72 -1.91 -6.64
N HIS A 40 8.66 -1.17 -7.20
CA HIS A 40 9.40 -1.54 -8.39
C HIS A 40 10.86 -1.18 -8.19
N HIS A 41 11.70 -2.21 -8.23
CA HIS A 41 13.13 -2.14 -8.02
C HIS A 41 13.85 -2.76 -9.25
N PRO A 42 14.19 -1.93 -10.25
CA PRO A 42 14.67 -2.43 -11.54
C PRO A 42 16.04 -3.12 -11.43
N ASN A 43 16.96 -2.62 -10.60
CA ASN A 43 18.29 -3.22 -10.42
C ASN A 43 18.26 -4.64 -9.81
N ARG A 44 17.16 -4.98 -9.13
CA ARG A 44 16.94 -6.31 -8.56
C ARG A 44 16.00 -7.18 -9.39
N GLU A 45 15.42 -6.61 -10.45
CA GLU A 45 14.32 -7.21 -11.22
C GLU A 45 13.17 -7.64 -10.29
N LEU A 46 12.83 -6.76 -9.34
CA LEU A 46 11.77 -6.98 -8.37
C LEU A 46 10.61 -6.02 -8.66
N SER A 47 9.40 -6.55 -8.77
CA SER A 47 8.18 -5.74 -8.81
C SER A 47 7.11 -6.36 -7.95
N VAL A 48 6.37 -5.51 -7.24
CA VAL A 48 5.30 -5.86 -6.34
C VAL A 48 4.09 -5.04 -6.71
N ASN A 49 3.00 -5.70 -7.08
CA ASN A 49 1.75 -5.07 -7.46
C ASN A 49 0.62 -5.60 -6.58
N GLY A 50 -0.35 -4.75 -6.27
CA GLY A 50 -1.49 -5.09 -5.43
C GLY A 50 -2.81 -4.76 -6.10
N GLU A 51 -3.79 -5.65 -5.97
CA GLU A 51 -5.18 -5.42 -6.38
C GLU A 51 -6.00 -5.01 -5.16
N LEU A 52 -6.61 -3.82 -5.20
CA LEU A 52 -7.46 -3.36 -4.11
C LEU A 52 -8.69 -4.26 -3.95
N ASP A 53 -9.12 -4.45 -2.71
CA ASP A 53 -10.35 -5.17 -2.39
C ASP A 53 -11.61 -4.31 -2.70
N THR A 54 -12.79 -4.85 -2.40
CA THR A 54 -14.06 -4.16 -2.66
C THR A 54 -14.67 -3.52 -1.40
N VAL A 55 -13.88 -3.39 -0.33
CA VAL A 55 -14.31 -2.88 0.97
C VAL A 55 -13.78 -1.46 1.17
N THR A 56 -14.67 -0.52 1.47
CA THR A 56 -14.28 0.88 1.72
C THR A 56 -13.29 0.95 2.88
N ASN A 57 -12.14 1.59 2.66
CA ASN A 57 -11.03 1.64 3.62
C ASN A 57 -10.55 0.24 4.06
N GLY A 58 -10.68 -0.77 3.19
CA GLY A 58 -9.96 -2.03 3.25
C GLY A 58 -8.53 -1.87 2.70
N GLY A 59 -8.00 -2.92 2.08
CA GLY A 59 -6.66 -2.93 1.52
C GLY A 59 -6.59 -3.74 0.22
N PHE A 60 -5.66 -4.68 0.16
CA PHE A 60 -5.41 -5.46 -1.04
C PHE A 60 -6.00 -6.87 -0.91
N ARG A 61 -6.80 -7.30 -1.88
CA ARG A 61 -7.28 -8.70 -1.94
C ARG A 61 -6.18 -9.66 -2.38
N ARG A 62 -5.25 -9.16 -3.20
CA ARG A 62 -4.16 -9.94 -3.82
C ARG A 62 -2.93 -9.06 -3.96
N ILE A 63 -1.76 -9.63 -3.65
CA ILE A 63 -0.46 -9.02 -3.91
C ILE A 63 0.37 -10.00 -4.71
N VAL A 64 0.99 -9.52 -5.78
CA VAL A 64 1.85 -10.29 -6.66
C VAL A 64 3.26 -9.74 -6.59
N ILE A 65 4.23 -10.63 -6.40
CA ILE A 65 5.65 -10.35 -6.35
C ILE A 65 6.30 -11.11 -7.51
N HIS A 66 6.81 -10.35 -8.47
CA HIS A 66 7.70 -10.86 -9.51
C HIS A 66 9.14 -10.59 -9.08
N PHE A 67 9.98 -11.60 -9.15
CA PHE A 67 11.39 -11.49 -8.82
C PHE A 67 12.21 -12.25 -9.84
N LYS A 68 13.18 -11.59 -10.49
CA LYS A 68 13.86 -12.14 -11.66
C LYS A 68 12.86 -12.52 -12.77
N THR A 69 13.33 -13.21 -13.80
CA THR A 69 12.53 -13.51 -14.99
C THR A 69 11.49 -14.63 -14.80
N ASP A 70 11.67 -15.49 -13.81
CA ASP A 70 10.98 -16.78 -13.74
C ASP A 70 10.31 -17.07 -12.39
N LEU A 71 10.48 -16.19 -11.39
CA LEU A 71 9.85 -16.36 -10.09
C LEU A 71 8.68 -15.39 -9.89
N TYR A 72 7.53 -15.99 -9.63
CA TYR A 72 6.26 -15.33 -9.37
C TYR A 72 5.67 -15.84 -8.07
N VAL A 73 5.33 -14.93 -7.17
CA VAL A 73 4.63 -15.24 -5.92
C VAL A 73 3.34 -14.45 -5.85
N GLU A 74 2.21 -15.14 -5.79
CA GLU A 74 0.91 -14.56 -5.52
C GLU A 74 0.53 -14.82 -4.07
N VAL A 75 0.23 -13.74 -3.37
CA VAL A 75 -0.21 -13.72 -1.99
C VAL A 75 -1.68 -13.32 -1.96
N ASP A 76 -2.49 -14.24 -1.46
CA ASP A 76 -3.87 -14.04 -1.02
C ASP A 76 -3.90 -14.14 0.52
N THR A 77 -4.99 -13.76 1.18
CA THR A 77 -5.14 -13.89 2.64
C THR A 77 -5.05 -15.34 3.10
N ASN A 78 -5.47 -16.28 2.26
CA ASN A 78 -5.56 -17.71 2.61
C ASN A 78 -4.42 -18.58 2.03
N VAL A 79 -3.97 -18.26 0.82
CA VAL A 79 -3.09 -19.10 0.02
C VAL A 79 -1.92 -18.30 -0.51
N ILE A 80 -0.72 -18.88 -0.45
CA ILE A 80 0.44 -18.36 -1.19
C ILE A 80 0.71 -19.31 -2.35
N THR A 81 0.71 -18.79 -3.56
CA THR A 81 1.02 -19.54 -4.78
C THR A 81 2.40 -19.12 -5.27
N VAL A 82 3.29 -20.08 -5.46
CA VAL A 82 4.63 -19.83 -6.00
C VAL A 82 4.78 -20.55 -7.31
N ARG A 83 5.17 -19.79 -8.34
CA ARG A 83 5.52 -20.30 -9.65
C ARG A 83 6.99 -20.01 -9.93
N GLU A 84 7.76 -21.07 -10.15
CA GLU A 84 9.16 -21.03 -10.53
C GLU A 84 9.31 -21.74 -11.88
N GLY A 85 9.46 -20.95 -12.95
CA GLY A 85 9.39 -21.43 -14.33
C GLY A 85 8.03 -22.06 -14.66
N GLN A 86 8.00 -23.39 -14.82
CA GLN A 86 6.78 -24.18 -15.09
C GLN A 86 6.19 -24.83 -13.85
N THR A 87 6.91 -24.84 -12.73
CA THR A 87 6.47 -25.47 -11.49
C THR A 87 5.56 -24.52 -10.74
N LEU A 88 4.38 -24.99 -10.32
CA LEU A 88 3.43 -24.23 -9.49
C LEU A 88 3.17 -24.99 -8.20
N THR A 89 3.35 -24.30 -7.07
CA THR A 89 3.08 -24.83 -5.73
C THR A 89 2.13 -23.91 -4.97
N ARG A 90 1.31 -24.49 -4.09
CA ARG A 90 0.33 -23.76 -3.26
C ARG A 90 0.57 -24.10 -1.81
N HIS A 91 0.63 -23.07 -0.97
CA HIS A 91 0.93 -23.17 0.44
C HIS A 91 -0.22 -22.59 1.26
N THR A 92 -0.67 -23.33 2.26
CA THR A 92 -1.73 -22.93 3.21
C THR A 92 -1.22 -23.01 4.64
N GLY A 93 -1.81 -22.22 5.53
CA GLY A 93 -1.37 -22.12 6.92
C GLY A 93 0.04 -21.51 7.07
N GLN A 94 0.74 -21.92 8.13
CA GLN A 94 2.12 -21.50 8.38
C GLN A 94 3.06 -22.19 7.39
N ALA A 95 3.91 -21.40 6.74
CA ALA A 95 4.79 -21.89 5.70
C ALA A 95 6.13 -21.14 5.70
N LEU A 96 7.21 -21.87 5.43
CA LEU A 96 8.50 -21.32 5.04
C LEU A 96 8.74 -21.75 3.59
N ILE A 97 8.75 -20.78 2.69
CA ILE A 97 8.87 -21.00 1.25
C ILE A 97 10.18 -20.36 0.81
N THR A 98 11.00 -21.13 0.12
CA THR A 98 12.25 -20.67 -0.49
C THR A 98 12.19 -20.98 -1.97
N ALA A 99 12.40 -19.96 -2.81
CA ALA A 99 12.47 -20.10 -4.26
C ALA A 99 13.55 -19.15 -4.78
N GLY A 100 14.62 -19.70 -5.36
CA GLY A 100 15.87 -18.97 -5.58
C GLY A 100 16.38 -18.25 -4.32
N SER A 101 16.60 -16.94 -4.42
CA SER A 101 16.98 -16.08 -3.28
C SER A 101 15.80 -15.34 -2.63
N LEU A 102 14.56 -15.71 -2.99
CA LEU A 102 13.35 -15.16 -2.39
C LEU A 102 12.87 -16.10 -1.28
N ILE A 103 12.60 -15.50 -0.12
CA ILE A 103 12.11 -16.22 1.07
C ILE A 103 10.76 -15.61 1.45
N VAL A 104 9.75 -16.45 1.60
CA VAL A 104 8.44 -16.07 2.14
C VAL A 104 8.16 -16.88 3.39
N ILE A 105 7.81 -16.20 4.48
CA ILE A 105 7.50 -16.82 5.76
C ILE A 105 6.11 -16.35 6.19
N ARG A 106 5.13 -17.26 6.18
CA ARG A 106 3.79 -16.98 6.70
C ARG A 106 3.67 -17.41 8.14
N ARG A 107 3.29 -16.47 9.01
CA ARG A 107 3.07 -16.66 10.45
C ARG A 107 1.81 -15.92 10.88
N ASN A 108 0.75 -16.66 11.18
CA ASN A 108 -0.52 -16.09 11.65
C ASN A 108 -1.01 -14.98 10.70
N LYS A 109 -1.07 -13.72 11.18
CA LYS A 109 -1.51 -12.52 10.44
C LYS A 109 -0.36 -11.73 9.80
N GLU A 110 0.82 -12.35 9.67
CA GLU A 110 2.01 -11.72 9.07
C GLU A 110 2.61 -12.64 8.00
N ILE A 111 3.07 -12.03 6.90
CA ILE A 111 3.83 -12.70 5.85
C ILE A 111 5.10 -11.88 5.63
N ASP A 112 6.24 -12.37 6.12
CA ASP A 112 7.55 -11.81 5.83
C ASP A 112 7.99 -12.22 4.43
N VAL A 113 8.43 -11.26 3.63
CA VAL A 113 9.01 -11.50 2.30
C VAL A 113 10.38 -10.84 2.23
N ALA A 114 11.40 -11.62 1.93
CA ALA A 114 12.75 -11.15 1.66
C ALA A 114 13.13 -11.48 0.21
N ALA A 115 13.54 -10.47 -0.55
CA ALA A 115 13.99 -10.60 -1.93
C ALA A 115 15.21 -9.70 -2.15
N GLY A 116 16.40 -10.29 -2.18
CA GLY A 116 17.66 -9.54 -2.22
C GLY A 116 17.88 -8.71 -0.94
N ASP A 117 18.06 -7.40 -1.10
CA ASP A 117 18.19 -6.40 -0.03
C ASP A 117 16.86 -5.79 0.41
N THR A 118 15.76 -6.18 -0.22
CA THR A 118 14.41 -5.70 0.10
C THR A 118 13.75 -6.65 1.08
N ARG A 119 13.26 -6.11 2.21
CA ARG A 119 12.42 -6.86 3.15
C ARG A 119 11.10 -6.13 3.37
N MET A 120 10.00 -6.83 3.10
CA MET A 120 8.64 -6.35 3.36
C MET A 120 7.91 -7.32 4.29
N VAL A 121 6.92 -6.80 5.01
CA VAL A 121 5.95 -7.59 5.75
C VAL A 121 4.58 -7.26 5.20
N ILE A 122 3.79 -8.28 4.91
CA ILE A 122 2.39 -8.15 4.51
C ILE A 122 1.54 -8.56 5.71
N TYR A 123 0.78 -7.59 6.22
CA TYR A 123 -0.19 -7.80 7.29
C TYR A 123 -1.50 -8.32 6.75
N ILE A 124 -2.13 -9.26 7.45
CA ILE A 124 -3.49 -9.70 7.20
C ILE A 124 -4.40 -9.04 8.23
N HIS A 125 -5.25 -8.14 7.76
CA HIS A 125 -6.24 -7.42 8.56
C HIS A 125 -7.64 -7.89 8.23
N GLU A 126 -8.62 -7.54 9.06
CA GLU A 126 -10.03 -7.83 8.83
C GLU A 126 -10.84 -6.55 9.02
N LYS A 127 -11.78 -6.31 8.10
CA LYS A 127 -12.76 -5.23 8.20
C LYS A 127 -14.09 -5.73 7.63
N ASP A 128 -15.17 -5.48 8.37
CA ASP A 128 -16.52 -5.91 7.98
C ASP A 128 -16.61 -7.40 7.63
N GLY A 129 -15.83 -8.25 8.32
CA GLY A 129 -15.75 -9.70 8.11
C GLY A 129 -14.96 -10.13 6.86
N VAL A 130 -14.31 -9.20 6.18
CA VAL A 130 -13.47 -9.45 5.00
C VAL A 130 -12.00 -9.26 5.37
N GLU A 131 -11.20 -10.29 5.16
CA GLU A 131 -9.75 -10.19 5.31
C GLU A 131 -9.12 -9.48 4.10
N PHE A 132 -8.06 -8.72 4.35
CA PHE A 132 -7.27 -8.06 3.31
C PHE A 132 -5.80 -7.95 3.70
N LEU A 133 -4.97 -7.73 2.70
CA LEU A 133 -3.52 -7.61 2.80
C LEU A 133 -3.10 -6.14 2.90
N TRP A 134 -2.07 -5.87 3.72
CA TRP A 134 -1.46 -4.55 3.82
C TRP A 134 0.08 -4.66 3.85
N PRO A 135 0.76 -4.32 2.73
CA PRO A 135 2.22 -4.44 2.62
C PRO A 135 2.94 -3.24 3.25
N VAL A 136 4.04 -3.51 3.96
CA VAL A 136 4.90 -2.51 4.61
C VAL A 136 6.36 -2.85 4.36
N LEU A 137 7.18 -1.86 4.02
CA LEU A 137 8.63 -2.04 3.97
C LEU A 137 9.22 -2.07 5.39
N ARG A 138 9.98 -3.12 5.69
CA ARG A 138 10.78 -3.24 6.91
C ARG A 138 12.22 -2.79 6.70
N GLN A 139 12.75 -3.06 5.51
CA GLN A 139 14.06 -2.60 5.10
C GLN A 139 13.90 -1.90 3.76
N GLN A 140 14.21 -0.60 3.76
CA GLN A 140 14.16 0.17 2.53
C GLN A 140 15.35 -0.23 1.64
N PRO A 141 15.12 -0.42 0.33
CA PRO A 141 16.22 -0.65 -0.59
C PRO A 141 17.20 0.52 -0.58
N LEU A 142 18.50 0.23 -0.73
CA LEU A 142 19.55 1.25 -0.74
C LEU A 142 19.55 2.06 -2.04
N ASP A 143 19.08 1.45 -3.13
CA ASP A 143 19.07 2.07 -4.44
C ASP A 143 18.05 3.21 -4.52
N ASN A 144 18.43 4.29 -5.19
CA ASN A 144 17.61 5.50 -5.31
C ASN A 144 16.55 5.41 -6.44
N ASN A 145 16.58 4.37 -7.27
CA ASN A 145 15.69 4.19 -8.40
C ASN A 145 14.46 3.32 -8.09
N VAL A 146 14.26 3.00 -6.81
CA VAL A 146 13.09 2.26 -6.36
C VAL A 146 11.87 3.18 -6.31
N THR A 147 10.75 2.72 -6.86
CA THR A 147 9.50 3.48 -6.94
C THR A 147 8.31 2.65 -6.49
N GLY A 148 7.21 3.30 -6.11
CA GLY A 148 5.95 2.64 -5.73
C GLY A 148 5.31 3.26 -4.49
N ILE A 149 4.07 2.90 -4.21
CA ILE A 149 3.30 3.51 -3.10
C ILE A 149 3.88 3.16 -1.73
N ILE A 150 4.43 1.97 -1.53
CA ILE A 150 5.02 1.60 -0.22
C ILE A 150 6.46 2.10 -0.04
N THR A 151 7.03 2.74 -1.07
CA THR A 151 8.40 3.27 -1.08
C THR A 151 8.44 4.78 -0.83
N LEU A 152 7.29 5.40 -0.57
CA LEU A 152 7.18 6.83 -0.31
C LEU A 152 7.98 7.20 0.94
N LYS A 153 8.74 8.30 0.84
CA LYS A 153 9.45 8.87 1.97
C LYS A 153 8.45 9.51 2.94
N PRO A 154 8.78 9.60 4.24
CA PRO A 154 7.95 10.32 5.19
C PRO A 154 7.57 11.71 4.70
N ALA A 155 6.34 12.12 4.99
CA ALA A 155 5.80 13.41 4.59
C ALA A 155 6.57 14.55 5.29
N VAL A 156 6.89 15.58 4.51
CA VAL A 156 7.51 16.83 4.98
C VAL A 156 6.65 17.98 4.49
N TYR A 157 6.13 18.77 5.42
CA TYR A 157 5.27 19.91 5.14
C TYR A 157 5.39 20.98 6.24
N GLU A 158 4.95 22.20 5.91
CA GLU A 158 4.80 23.30 6.87
C GLU A 158 3.33 23.71 6.96
N GLU A 159 2.80 23.97 8.16
CA GLU A 159 1.48 24.58 8.32
C GLU A 159 1.60 26.09 8.11
N VAL A 160 1.08 26.60 6.99
CA VAL A 160 1.20 28.02 6.61
C VAL A 160 -0.02 28.84 6.98
N GLN A 161 -1.17 28.19 7.14
CA GLN A 161 -2.43 28.84 7.53
C GLN A 161 -3.29 27.85 8.31
N GLN A 162 -3.98 28.33 9.35
CA GLN A 162 -4.91 27.51 10.14
C GLN A 162 -6.36 28.01 10.11
N THR A 163 -6.60 29.29 9.81
CA THR A 163 -7.93 29.90 9.77
C THR A 163 -8.13 30.74 8.49
N PRO A 164 -9.30 30.68 7.81
CA PRO A 164 -10.49 29.85 8.10
C PRO A 164 -10.38 28.39 7.63
N SER A 165 -9.42 28.07 6.76
CA SER A 165 -9.05 26.70 6.36
C SER A 165 -7.59 26.43 6.68
N THR A 166 -7.26 25.16 6.97
CA THR A 166 -5.88 24.76 7.17
C THR A 166 -5.20 24.58 5.80
N LYS A 167 -4.02 25.17 5.63
CA LYS A 167 -3.17 24.97 4.45
C LYS A 167 -1.79 24.47 4.85
N LEU A 168 -1.33 23.48 4.10
CA LEU A 168 0.03 22.95 4.21
C LEU A 168 0.84 23.40 3.00
N LYS A 169 2.11 23.72 3.22
CA LYS A 169 3.10 23.88 2.18
C LYS A 169 3.87 22.58 2.00
N ILE A 170 3.69 21.91 0.86
CA ILE A 170 4.36 20.66 0.49
C ILE A 170 5.17 20.91 -0.78
N LYS A 171 6.50 20.80 -0.71
CA LYS A 171 7.42 21.11 -1.82
C LYS A 171 7.08 22.43 -2.54
N ASP A 172 6.94 23.49 -1.76
CA ASP A 172 6.60 24.84 -2.24
C ASP A 172 5.21 25.04 -2.83
N GLN A 173 4.31 24.05 -2.71
CA GLN A 173 2.91 24.17 -3.08
C GLN A 173 2.04 24.32 -1.83
N GLU A 174 1.24 25.38 -1.78
CA GLU A 174 0.21 25.56 -0.74
C GLU A 174 -1.04 24.78 -1.11
N ILE A 175 -1.48 23.89 -0.23
CA ILE A 175 -2.56 22.94 -0.45
C ILE A 175 -3.55 23.04 0.70
N ASP A 176 -4.82 23.22 0.39
CA ASP A 176 -5.91 23.13 1.37
C ASP A 176 -6.05 21.68 1.85
N VAL A 177 -6.17 21.51 3.17
CA VAL A 177 -6.31 20.19 3.81
C VAL A 177 -7.48 20.17 4.77
N THR A 178 -7.99 18.97 5.02
CA THR A 178 -9.05 18.74 6.01
C THR A 178 -8.59 17.72 7.05
N ARG A 179 -8.84 17.99 8.33
CA ARG A 179 -8.53 17.03 9.40
C ARG A 179 -9.55 15.89 9.40
N VAL A 180 -9.08 14.65 9.28
CA VAL A 180 -9.94 13.44 9.29
C VAL A 180 -9.26 12.31 10.05
N ASN A 181 -9.97 11.19 10.23
CA ASN A 181 -9.40 9.96 10.78
C ASN A 181 -9.03 8.95 9.69
N ALA A 182 -7.99 8.16 9.97
CA ALA A 182 -7.54 7.04 9.15
C ALA A 182 -6.98 5.92 10.03
N VAL A 183 -7.08 4.67 9.57
CA VAL A 183 -6.57 3.50 10.29
C VAL A 183 -5.17 3.18 9.78
N ASP A 184 -4.20 3.06 10.68
CA ASP A 184 -2.82 2.70 10.34
C ASP A 184 -2.63 1.19 10.32
N TYR A 185 -2.87 0.58 9.15
CA TYR A 185 -2.71 -0.85 8.91
C TYR A 185 -1.25 -1.33 8.85
N SER A 186 -0.27 -0.46 9.11
CA SER A 186 1.15 -0.85 9.08
C SER A 186 1.65 -1.67 10.27
N ILE A 187 0.77 -1.98 11.23
CA ILE A 187 1.06 -2.80 12.41
C ILE A 187 -0.10 -3.76 12.72
N VAL A 188 0.16 -4.85 13.45
CA VAL A 188 -0.82 -5.93 13.76
C VAL A 188 -2.12 -5.43 14.39
N SER A 189 -2.04 -4.48 15.32
CA SER A 189 -3.19 -3.89 15.99
C SER A 189 -3.31 -2.44 15.54
N PRO A 190 -4.02 -2.18 14.43
CA PRO A 190 -3.92 -0.91 13.73
C PRO A 190 -4.66 0.20 14.50
N PRO A 191 -3.97 1.29 14.89
CA PRO A 191 -4.59 2.41 15.58
C PRO A 191 -5.33 3.31 14.58
N THR A 192 -6.36 4.00 15.06
CA THR A 192 -6.95 5.13 14.33
C THR A 192 -6.16 6.40 14.68
N LEU A 193 -5.69 7.10 13.66
CA LEU A 193 -4.93 8.34 13.77
C LEU A 193 -5.72 9.50 13.15
N ASP A 194 -5.50 10.71 13.66
CA ASP A 194 -5.84 11.93 12.93
C ASP A 194 -4.84 12.14 11.79
N CYS A 195 -5.30 12.63 10.64
CA CYS A 195 -4.46 12.93 9.48
C CYS A 195 -4.98 14.15 8.71
N TRP A 196 -4.09 14.77 7.93
CA TRP A 196 -4.44 15.80 6.96
C TRP A 196 -4.84 15.14 5.63
N LEU A 197 -6.12 15.19 5.30
CA LEU A 197 -6.66 14.70 4.04
C LEU A 197 -6.39 15.70 2.92
N THR A 198 -5.81 15.21 1.84
CA THR A 198 -5.62 15.94 0.58
C THR A 198 -5.66 14.99 -0.62
N SER A 199 -5.46 15.49 -1.84
CA SER A 199 -5.45 14.66 -3.05
C SER A 199 -4.26 13.70 -3.08
N ALA A 200 -4.42 12.57 -3.79
CA ALA A 200 -3.34 11.62 -4.00
C ALA A 200 -2.13 12.30 -4.66
N GLU A 201 -2.35 13.17 -5.64
CA GLU A 201 -1.30 13.89 -6.36
C GLU A 201 -0.49 14.81 -5.45
N SER A 202 -1.15 15.44 -4.49
CA SER A 202 -0.51 16.30 -3.49
C SER A 202 0.42 15.51 -2.58
N VAL A 203 0.05 14.29 -2.19
CA VAL A 203 0.89 13.43 -1.35
C VAL A 203 2.00 12.75 -2.17
N LEU A 204 1.64 12.20 -3.34
CA LEU A 204 2.52 11.44 -4.22
C LEU A 204 3.51 12.35 -4.97
N GLN A 205 3.20 13.64 -5.09
CA GLN A 205 3.97 14.63 -5.85
C GLN A 205 4.15 14.22 -7.32
N ARG A 206 3.19 13.43 -7.83
CA ARG A 206 3.11 12.77 -9.14
C ARG A 206 1.66 12.44 -9.44
N ARG A 207 1.34 12.07 -10.67
CA ARG A 207 -0.01 11.59 -11.03
C ARG A 207 -0.27 10.23 -10.39
N LEU A 208 -1.49 10.01 -9.88
CA LEU A 208 -1.89 8.69 -9.39
C LEU A 208 -1.74 7.60 -10.46
N ASP A 209 -2.01 7.93 -11.72
CA ASP A 209 -1.86 7.04 -12.88
C ASP A 209 -0.45 6.45 -13.02
N ASP A 210 0.60 7.14 -12.57
CA ASP A 210 1.98 6.63 -12.58
C ASP A 210 2.17 5.40 -11.66
N PHE A 211 1.21 5.17 -10.77
CA PHE A 211 1.16 4.06 -9.83
C PHE A 211 0.10 3.02 -10.20
N ILE A 212 -0.74 3.27 -11.21
CA ILE A 212 -1.72 2.29 -11.67
C ILE A 212 -1.04 1.33 -12.67
N VAL A 213 -1.30 0.03 -12.51
CA VAL A 213 -0.79 -1.01 -13.41
C VAL A 213 -1.93 -1.74 -14.10
N THR A 214 -1.70 -2.22 -15.32
CA THR A 214 -2.71 -2.99 -16.07
C THR A 214 -2.72 -4.47 -15.68
N GLN A 215 -1.58 -4.99 -15.23
CA GLN A 215 -1.35 -6.38 -14.86
C GLN A 215 -0.68 -6.47 -13.49
N LEU A 216 -0.92 -7.56 -12.78
CA LEU A 216 -0.29 -7.86 -11.49
C LEU A 216 1.05 -8.56 -11.69
#